data_AF-A0AAX2H482-F1
#
_entry.id   AF-A0AAX2H482-F1
#
_cell.length_a   1.000
_cell.length_b   1.000
_cell.length_c   1.000
_cell.angle_alpha   90.00
_cell.angle_beta   90.00
_cell.angle_gamma   90.00
#
_symmetry.space_group_name_H-M   'P 1'
#
loop_
_entity.id
_entity.type
_entity.pdbx_description
1 polymer ?
#
loop_
_entity_poly.entity_id
_entity_poly.type
_entity_poly.pdbx_seq_one_letter_code
_entity_poly.pdbx_strand_id
1 'polypeptide(L)'
;MRSYLFNSQLLSRADGSMLLIVPEECRSTPRVWQYLQSLTASGGPVREVKVFDLKQSMQNGGGPACLRLRVALKETELAAVNPGVIMTPALYGTLTRWVNTHYRDALRESDLADPQLLLECRTALDELTQILKLGAVYPFQIN
;
A
#
# COMPACT_ATOMS: atom_id res chain seq x y z
N MET A 1 11.32 17.16 -6.52
CA MET A 1 11.67 16.59 -5.20
C MET A 1 12.12 15.15 -5.42
N ARG A 2 13.23 14.68 -4.82
CA ARG A 2 13.82 13.35 -5.15
C ARG A 2 13.63 12.26 -4.09
N SER A 3 13.53 12.58 -2.80
CA SER A 3 13.52 11.56 -1.74
C SER A 3 12.14 11.19 -1.20
N TYR A 4 11.12 12.02 -1.43
CA TYR A 4 9.76 11.84 -0.87
C TYR A 4 9.72 11.68 0.66
N LEU A 5 10.70 12.23 1.39
CA LEU A 5 10.78 12.14 2.86
C LEU A 5 9.48 12.51 3.58
N PHE A 6 8.80 13.58 3.14
CA PHE A 6 7.55 14.04 3.76
C PHE A 6 6.31 13.30 3.27
N ASN A 7 6.45 12.41 2.28
CA ASN A 7 5.43 11.42 1.93
C ASN A 7 5.60 10.12 2.73
N SER A 8 6.19 10.22 3.92
CA SER A 8 6.34 9.13 4.88
C SER A 8 5.09 8.91 5.71
N GLN A 9 5.03 7.77 6.39
CA GLN A 9 4.01 7.50 7.39
C GLN A 9 4.64 7.50 8.78
N LEU A 10 4.11 8.35 9.66
CA LEU A 10 4.47 8.39 11.07
C LEU A 10 3.45 7.58 11.87
N LEU A 11 3.91 6.54 12.55
CA LEU A 11 3.10 5.61 13.33
C LEU A 11 3.44 5.70 14.81
N SER A 12 2.43 5.84 15.65
CA SER A 12 2.58 5.76 17.11
C SER A 12 2.60 4.30 17.58
N ARG A 13 3.46 3.99 18.55
CA ARG A 13 3.53 2.71 19.25
C ARG A 13 2.84 2.83 20.61
N ALA A 14 2.53 1.69 21.22
CA ALA A 14 1.89 1.63 22.54
C ALA A 14 2.74 2.27 23.65
N ASP A 15 4.07 2.26 23.50
CA ASP A 15 5.02 2.89 24.43
C ASP A 15 5.19 4.41 24.22
N GLY A 16 4.42 5.02 23.30
CA GLY A 16 4.48 6.44 22.95
C GLY A 16 5.61 6.80 21.99
N SER A 17 6.49 5.85 21.63
CA SER A 17 7.49 6.06 20.58
C SER A 17 6.84 6.05 19.19
N MET A 18 7.59 6.55 18.20
CA MET A 18 7.12 6.64 16.82
C MET A 18 8.04 5.89 15.85
N LEU A 19 7.42 5.26 14.87
CA LEU A 19 8.03 4.63 13.71
C LEU A 19 7.79 5.51 12.47
N LEU A 20 8.85 5.83 11.75
CA LEU A 20 8.76 6.53 10.47
C LEU A 20 8.97 5.55 9.31
N ILE A 21 7.95 5.38 8.47
CA ILE A 21 8.01 4.58 7.24
C ILE A 21 8.39 5.48 6.08
N VAL A 22 9.51 5.20 5.41
CA VAL A 22 10.07 5.99 4.30
C VAL A 22 10.28 5.12 3.05
N PRO A 23 10.29 5.70 1.84
CA PRO A 23 10.65 4.95 0.64
C PRO A 23 12.18 4.79 0.51
N GLU A 24 12.63 3.82 -0.29
CA GLU A 24 14.06 3.52 -0.53
C GLU A 24 14.87 4.75 -1.00
N GLU A 25 14.24 5.69 -1.70
CA GLU A 25 14.85 6.95 -2.16
C GLU A 25 15.35 7.84 -1.01
N CYS A 26 14.78 7.68 0.20
CA CYS A 26 15.30 8.34 1.40
C CYS A 26 16.66 7.77 1.81
N ARG A 27 16.85 6.45 1.67
CA ARG A 27 18.11 5.76 1.97
C ARG A 27 19.15 6.03 0.89
N SER A 28 18.74 6.09 -0.38
CA SER A 28 19.65 6.38 -1.50
C SER A 28 20.08 7.85 -1.59
N THR A 29 19.45 8.75 -0.83
CA THR A 29 19.79 10.19 -0.77
C THR A 29 20.64 10.47 0.48
N PRO A 30 21.98 10.62 0.39
CA PRO A 30 22.86 10.62 1.56
C PRO A 30 22.52 11.68 2.61
N ARG A 31 22.18 12.91 2.19
CA ARG A 31 21.79 13.99 3.11
C ARG A 31 20.51 13.67 3.88
N VAL A 32 19.54 13.04 3.23
CA VAL A 32 18.26 12.65 3.84
C VAL A 32 18.48 11.48 4.78
N TRP A 33 19.26 10.50 4.37
CA TRP A 33 19.60 9.36 5.23
C TRP A 33 20.36 9.80 6.48
N GLN A 34 21.36 10.67 6.34
CA GLN A 34 22.10 11.23 7.48
C GLN A 34 21.17 11.97 8.44
N TYR A 35 20.23 12.76 7.91
CA TYR A 35 19.20 13.41 8.74
C TYR A 35 18.34 12.39 9.49
N LEU A 36 17.84 11.34 8.82
CA LEU A 36 17.03 10.29 9.43
C LEU A 36 17.78 9.55 10.54
N GLN A 37 19.07 9.28 10.36
CA GLN A 37 19.92 8.68 11.39
C GLN A 37 20.14 9.63 12.57
N SER A 38 20.30 10.93 12.32
CA SER A 38 20.39 11.92 13.41
C SER A 38 19.06 12.07 14.16
N LEU A 39 17.93 11.93 13.46
CA LEU A 39 16.59 12.03 14.04
C LEU A 39 16.36 10.89 15.04
N THR A 40 16.70 9.65 14.68
CA THR A 40 16.58 8.50 15.59
C THR A 40 17.57 8.56 16.74
N ALA A 41 18.76 9.14 16.54
CA ALA A 41 19.78 9.33 17.59
C ALA A 41 19.48 10.49 18.56
N SER A 42 18.63 11.45 18.17
CA SER A 42 18.36 12.68 18.93
C SER A 42 17.67 12.48 20.29
N GLY A 43 17.17 11.27 20.57
CA GLY A 43 16.39 10.99 21.77
C GLY A 43 14.93 11.47 21.71
N GLY A 44 14.48 11.99 20.56
CA GLY A 44 13.10 12.42 20.32
C GLY A 44 12.08 11.27 20.19
N PRO A 45 10.83 11.57 19.79
CA PRO A 45 9.77 10.57 19.72
C PRO A 45 9.97 9.54 18.60
N VAL A 46 10.62 9.91 17.49
CA VAL A 46 10.92 8.98 16.39
C VAL A 46 12.08 8.08 16.79
N ARG A 47 11.80 6.83 17.12
CA ARG A 47 12.79 5.84 17.59
C ARG A 47 13.23 4.88 16.51
N GLU A 48 12.47 4.77 15.42
CA GLU A 48 12.78 3.84 14.34
C GLU A 48 12.41 4.43 12.98
N VAL A 49 13.25 4.14 11.98
CA VAL A 49 12.98 4.40 10.57
C VAL A 49 12.95 3.06 9.85
N LYS A 50 11.83 2.76 9.18
CA LYS A 50 11.68 1.55 8.36
C LYS A 50 11.56 1.94 6.89
N VAL A 51 12.40 1.33 6.07
CA VAL A 51 12.48 1.61 4.64
C VAL A 51 11.69 0.54 3.87
N PHE A 52 10.93 0.95 2.85
CA PHE A 52 10.24 0.06 1.93
C PHE A 52 10.58 0.39 0.47
N ASP A 53 10.73 -0.65 -0.36
CA ASP A 53 10.84 -0.50 -1.80
C ASP A 53 9.44 -0.34 -2.41
N LEU A 54 9.16 0.86 -2.94
CA LEU A 54 7.91 1.21 -3.60
C LEU A 54 8.16 1.72 -5.03
N LYS A 55 9.25 1.31 -5.69
CA LYS A 55 9.72 1.84 -6.98
C LYS A 55 8.61 2.05 -8.02
N GLN A 56 7.73 1.07 -8.21
CA GLN A 56 6.66 1.14 -9.21
C GLN A 56 5.64 2.27 -8.90
N SER A 57 5.26 2.42 -7.63
CA SER A 57 4.38 3.51 -7.20
C SER A 57 5.10 4.86 -7.26
N MET A 58 6.37 4.89 -6.85
CA MET A 58 7.23 6.08 -6.86
C MET A 58 7.50 6.60 -8.29
N GLN A 59 7.60 5.73 -9.30
CA GLN A 59 7.69 6.12 -10.71
C GLN A 59 6.46 6.91 -11.19
N ASN A 60 5.31 6.72 -10.55
CA ASN A 60 4.08 7.47 -10.77
C ASN A 60 3.80 8.52 -9.66
N GLY A 61 4.78 8.83 -8.82
CA GLY A 61 4.69 9.86 -7.77
C GLY A 61 3.94 9.47 -6.49
N GLY A 62 3.59 8.19 -6.32
CA GLY A 62 2.94 7.68 -5.11
C GLY A 62 3.95 7.13 -4.10
N GLY A 63 4.30 7.90 -3.07
CA GLY A 63 5.07 7.36 -1.95
C GLY A 63 4.19 6.64 -0.90
N PRO A 64 4.78 6.23 0.24
CA PRO A 64 4.08 5.44 1.26
C PRO A 64 2.78 6.10 1.77
N ALA A 65 2.77 7.42 1.93
CA ALA A 65 1.58 8.14 2.41
C ALA A 65 0.48 8.26 1.35
N CYS A 66 0.81 8.19 0.06
CA CYS A 66 -0.17 8.23 -1.03
C CYS A 66 -0.96 6.93 -1.15
N LEU A 67 -0.40 5.80 -0.73
CA LEU A 67 -1.02 4.47 -0.85
C LEU A 67 -1.98 4.12 0.29
N ARG A 68 -2.33 5.08 1.16
CA ARG A 68 -3.11 4.82 2.36
C ARG A 68 -4.06 5.95 2.75
N LEU A 69 -5.23 5.57 3.24
CA LEU A 69 -6.18 6.44 3.92
C LEU A 69 -6.12 6.18 5.43
N ARG A 70 -5.93 7.22 6.24
CA ARG A 70 -6.00 7.10 7.71
C ARG A 70 -7.44 7.33 8.16
N VAL A 71 -8.00 6.36 8.86
CA VAL A 71 -9.34 6.44 9.45
C VAL A 71 -9.19 6.08 10.93
N ALA A 72 -9.49 7.03 11.82
CA ALA A 72 -9.52 6.77 13.25
C ALA A 72 -10.88 6.16 13.61
N LEU A 73 -10.87 5.00 14.25
CA LEU A 73 -12.07 4.24 14.59
C LEU A 73 -12.03 3.84 16.07
N LYS A 74 -13.19 3.88 16.71
CA LYS A 74 -13.43 3.20 17.98
C LYS A 74 -13.56 1.69 17.75
N GLU A 75 -13.43 0.89 18.80
CA GLU A 75 -13.55 -0.57 18.72
C GLU A 75 -14.87 -1.02 18.08
N THR A 76 -15.99 -0.40 18.45
CA THR A 76 -17.31 -0.70 17.88
C THR A 76 -17.42 -0.32 16.41
N GLU A 77 -16.75 0.74 15.98
CA GLU A 77 -16.74 1.19 14.59
C GLU A 77 -15.86 0.25 13.75
N LEU A 78 -14.71 -0.17 14.30
CA LEU A 78 -13.85 -1.18 13.69
C LEU A 78 -14.57 -2.51 13.52
N ALA A 79 -15.33 -2.95 14.53
CA ALA A 79 -16.13 -4.17 14.47
C ALA A 79 -17.24 -4.10 13.40
N ALA A 80 -17.67 -2.90 12.99
CA ALA A 80 -18.65 -2.68 11.93
C ALA A 80 -18.02 -2.58 10.53
N VAL A 81 -16.69 -2.45 10.42
CA VAL A 81 -16.00 -2.49 9.12
C VAL A 81 -16.17 -3.89 8.51
N ASN A 82 -16.31 -3.97 7.18
CA ASN A 82 -16.32 -5.26 6.49
C ASN A 82 -15.05 -6.06 6.85
N PRO A 83 -15.17 -7.21 7.54
CA PRO A 83 -14.01 -7.98 7.97
C PRO A 83 -13.20 -8.55 6.80
N GLY A 84 -13.80 -8.65 5.60
CA GLY A 84 -13.13 -9.10 4.38
C GLY A 84 -12.00 -8.19 3.91
N VAL A 85 -11.94 -6.94 4.39
CA VAL A 85 -10.87 -5.97 4.01
C VAL A 85 -9.85 -5.73 5.13
N ILE A 86 -10.02 -6.34 6.30
CA ILE A 86 -9.06 -6.23 7.40
C ILE A 86 -7.88 -7.16 7.13
N MET A 87 -6.68 -6.59 7.05
CA MET A 87 -5.47 -7.35 6.71
C MET A 87 -5.13 -8.39 7.78
N THR A 88 -4.97 -9.63 7.35
CA THR A 88 -4.53 -10.77 8.16
C THR A 88 -3.49 -11.57 7.37
N PRO A 89 -2.67 -12.43 8.01
CA PRO A 89 -1.73 -13.30 7.27
C PRO A 89 -2.42 -14.17 6.22
N ALA A 90 -3.64 -14.65 6.51
CA ALA A 90 -4.44 -15.44 5.58
C ALA A 90 -4.89 -14.59 4.37
N LEU A 91 -5.43 -13.39 4.60
CA LEU A 91 -5.83 -12.48 3.52
C LEU A 91 -4.62 -12.06 2.68
N TYR A 92 -3.48 -11.75 3.30
CA TYR A 92 -2.23 -11.45 2.61
C TYR A 92 -1.82 -12.57 1.64
N GLY A 93 -1.82 -13.83 2.11
CA GLY A 93 -1.50 -14.98 1.27
C GLY A 93 -2.49 -15.17 0.12
N THR A 94 -3.79 -14.97 0.37
CA THR A 94 -4.82 -15.03 -0.67
C THR A 94 -4.65 -13.93 -1.72
N LEU A 95 -4.44 -12.68 -1.31
CA LEU A 95 -4.23 -11.56 -2.22
C LEU A 95 -2.93 -11.72 -3.03
N THR A 96 -1.86 -12.22 -2.41
CA THR A 96 -0.60 -12.48 -3.11
C THR A 96 -0.78 -13.52 -4.22
N ARG A 97 -1.52 -14.61 -3.95
CA ARG A 97 -1.84 -15.60 -4.98
C ARG A 97 -2.71 -15.01 -6.09
N TRP A 98 -3.74 -14.25 -5.71
CA TRP A 98 -4.61 -13.58 -6.68
C TRP A 98 -3.81 -12.64 -7.60
N VAL A 99 -2.88 -11.85 -7.05
CA VAL A 99 -1.96 -11.02 -7.85
C VAL A 99 -1.13 -11.89 -8.80
N ASN A 100 -0.48 -12.94 -8.29
CA ASN A 100 0.35 -13.82 -9.12
C ASN A 100 -0.42 -14.58 -10.21
N THR A 101 -1.74 -14.76 -10.04
CA THR A 101 -2.60 -15.40 -11.03
C THR A 101 -3.01 -14.42 -12.13
N HIS A 102 -3.29 -13.16 -11.79
CA HIS A 102 -3.96 -12.23 -12.72
C HIS A 102 -3.09 -11.11 -13.27
N TYR A 103 -1.97 -10.76 -12.62
CA TYR A 103 -1.15 -9.63 -13.03
C TYR A 103 -0.11 -10.07 -14.07
N ARG A 104 0.00 -9.29 -15.15
CA ARG A 104 1.09 -9.44 -16.12
C ARG A 104 2.38 -8.87 -15.54
N ASP A 105 3.51 -9.53 -15.79
CA ASP A 105 4.84 -9.05 -15.38
C ASP A 105 5.26 -7.77 -16.13
N ALA A 106 4.69 -7.54 -17.32
CA ALA A 106 4.90 -6.35 -18.12
C ALA A 106 3.59 -5.90 -18.77
N LEU A 107 3.39 -4.58 -18.83
CA LEU A 107 2.27 -3.95 -19.50
C LEU A 107 2.75 -2.71 -20.25
N ARG A 108 2.43 -2.62 -21.53
CA ARG A 108 2.73 -1.48 -22.41
C ARG A 108 1.44 -0.82 -22.86
N GLU A 109 1.55 0.42 -23.34
CA GLU A 109 0.41 1.18 -23.86
C GLU A 109 -0.34 0.44 -24.98
N SER A 110 0.39 -0.26 -25.86
CA SER A 110 -0.21 -1.08 -26.93
C SER A 110 -1.08 -2.21 -26.41
N ASP A 111 -0.76 -2.74 -25.22
CA ASP A 111 -1.47 -3.88 -24.63
C ASP A 111 -2.84 -3.45 -24.10
N LEU A 112 -3.08 -2.14 -23.92
CA LEU A 112 -4.40 -1.62 -23.55
C LEU A 112 -5.46 -1.84 -24.64
N ALA A 113 -5.02 -2.06 -25.88
CA ALA A 113 -5.91 -2.40 -27.00
C ALA A 113 -6.20 -3.91 -27.10
N ASP A 114 -5.52 -4.75 -26.30
CA ASP A 114 -5.75 -6.20 -26.28
C ASP A 114 -7.10 -6.52 -25.62
N PRO A 115 -8.09 -7.08 -26.33
CA PRO A 115 -9.37 -7.44 -25.74
C PRO A 115 -9.24 -8.50 -24.64
N GLN A 116 -8.17 -9.30 -24.66
CA GLN A 116 -7.92 -10.31 -23.63
C GLN A 116 -7.63 -9.64 -22.27
N LEU A 117 -6.94 -8.49 -22.26
CA LEU A 117 -6.68 -7.74 -21.03
C LEU A 117 -7.97 -7.33 -20.33
N LEU A 118 -9.00 -6.93 -21.10
CA LEU A 118 -10.30 -6.57 -20.54
C LEU A 118 -10.98 -7.77 -19.85
N LEU A 119 -10.91 -8.96 -20.47
CA LEU A 119 -11.48 -10.18 -19.91
C LEU A 119 -10.73 -10.60 -18.62
N GLU A 120 -9.41 -10.54 -18.65
CA GLU A 120 -8.54 -10.78 -17.47
C GLU A 120 -8.91 -9.82 -16.33
N CYS A 121 -9.00 -8.50 -16.60
CA CYS A 121 -9.36 -7.51 -15.58
C CYS A 121 -10.74 -7.78 -14.98
N ARG A 122 -11.76 -8.07 -15.78
CA ARG A 122 -13.11 -8.36 -15.26
C ARG A 122 -13.13 -9.62 -14.41
N THR A 123 -12.44 -10.67 -14.85
CA THR A 123 -12.33 -11.93 -14.10
C THR A 123 -11.63 -11.71 -12.78
N ALA A 124 -10.49 -11.02 -12.80
CA ALA A 124 -9.72 -10.68 -11.61
C ALA A 124 -10.55 -9.85 -10.62
N LEU A 125 -11.25 -8.81 -11.09
CA LEU A 125 -12.09 -7.97 -10.24
C LEU A 125 -13.28 -8.72 -9.65
N ASP A 126 -13.90 -9.63 -10.40
CA ASP A 126 -15.00 -10.44 -9.90
C ASP A 126 -14.55 -11.40 -8.78
N GLU A 127 -13.42 -12.07 -8.97
CA GLU A 127 -12.81 -12.89 -7.92
C GLU A 127 -12.41 -12.04 -6.70
N LEU A 128 -11.86 -10.83 -6.91
CA LEU A 128 -11.45 -9.95 -5.82
C LEU A 128 -12.64 -9.50 -4.97
N THR A 129 -13.79 -9.17 -5.57
CA THR A 129 -14.98 -8.79 -4.80
C THR A 129 -15.53 -9.96 -3.99
N GLN A 130 -15.36 -11.19 -4.47
CA GLN A 130 -15.69 -12.40 -3.70
C GLN A 130 -14.73 -12.59 -2.52
N ILE A 131 -13.40 -12.48 -2.75
CA ILE A 131 -12.36 -12.57 -1.71
C ILE A 131 -12.62 -11.54 -0.60
N LEU A 132 -12.91 -10.29 -0.99
CA LEU A 132 -13.11 -9.16 -0.08
C LEU A 132 -14.55 -9.03 0.44
N LYS A 133 -15.46 -9.92 0.01
CA LYS A 133 -16.89 -9.92 0.40
C LYS A 133 -17.59 -8.58 0.15
N LEU A 134 -17.36 -7.99 -1.00
CA LEU A 134 -17.90 -6.68 -1.38
C LEU A 134 -19.27 -6.79 -2.08
N GLY A 135 -19.62 -7.97 -2.59
CA GLY A 135 -20.76 -8.13 -3.50
C GLY A 135 -20.46 -7.52 -4.87
N ALA A 136 -21.51 -7.30 -5.67
CA ALA A 136 -21.41 -6.66 -6.98
C ALA A 136 -21.26 -5.14 -6.82
N VAL A 137 -20.01 -4.65 -6.82
CA VAL A 137 -19.69 -3.21 -6.66
C VAL A 137 -19.22 -2.58 -7.97
N TYR A 138 -18.77 -3.37 -8.93
CA TYR A 138 -18.34 -2.88 -10.23
C TYR A 138 -19.51 -2.86 -11.24
N PRO A 139 -19.59 -1.84 -12.11
CA PRO A 139 -20.68 -1.75 -13.09
C PRO A 139 -20.86 -2.98 -13.99
N PHE A 140 -19.78 -3.71 -14.31
CA PHE A 140 -19.87 -4.90 -15.17
C PHE A 140 -20.49 -6.12 -14.47
N GLN A 141 -20.64 -6.09 -13.14
CA GLN A 141 -21.22 -7.19 -12.34
C GLN A 141 -22.74 -7.03 -12.17
N ILE A 142 -23.29 -5.86 -12.50
CA ILE A 142 -24.69 -5.48 -12.27
C ILE A 142 -25.50 -5.53 -13.57
N ASN A 143 -24.81 -5.47 -14.72
CA ASN A 143 -25.41 -5.54 -16.07
C ASN A 143 -25.25 -6.95 -16.64
#